data_AF-A0A1H0ETQ3-F1
#
_entry.id   AF-A0A1H0ETQ3-F1
#
_cell.length_a   1.000
_cell.length_b   1.000
_cell.length_c   1.000
_cell.angle_alpha   90.00
_cell.angle_beta   90.00
_cell.angle_gamma   90.00
#
_symmetry.space_group_name_H-M   'P 1'
#
loop_
_entity.id
_entity.type
_entity.pdbx_description
1 polymer ?
#
loop_
_entity_poly.entity_id
_entity_poly.type
_entity_poly.pdbx_seq_one_letter_code
_entity_poly.pdbx_strand_id
1 'polypeptide(L)' 'MDTTEIIEKSMHENHGYTVKEYTNDIDKIIKVEQKRNKSYEQSKQIANEFSPKMG' A
#
# COMPACT_ATOMS: atom_id res chain seq x y z
N MET A 1 -22.85 -2.15 -9.00
CA MET A 1 -22.30 -1.00 -8.24
C MET A 1 -21.22 -1.56 -7.31
N ASP A 2 -20.37 -2.44 -7.85
CA ASP A 2 -19.75 -3.52 -7.05
C ASP A 2 -18.31 -3.19 -6.69
N THR A 3 -17.70 -2.27 -7.45
CA THR A 3 -16.33 -1.81 -7.22
C THR A 3 -16.19 -1.07 -5.89
N THR A 4 -17.22 -0.33 -5.46
CA THR A 4 -17.19 0.42 -4.19
C THR A 4 -17.21 -0.53 -2.99
N GLU A 5 -18.02 -1.58 -3.02
CA GLU A 5 -18.12 -2.55 -1.92
C GLU A 5 -16.85 -3.41 -1.78
N ILE A 6 -16.26 -3.81 -2.90
CA ILE A 6 -14.99 -4.55 -2.91
C ILE A 6 -13.86 -3.70 -2.31
N ILE A 7 -13.79 -2.42 -2.67
CA ILE A 7 -12.78 -1.50 -2.14
C ILE A 7 -13.01 -1.29 -0.64
N GLU A 8 -14.26 -1.07 -0.23
CA GLU A 8 -14.64 -0.85 1.17
C GLU A 8 -14.24 -2.05 2.05
N LYS A 9 -14.55 -3.26 1.60
CA LYS A 9 -14.17 -4.50 2.27
C LYS A 9 -12.66 -4.68 2.34
N SER A 10 -11.95 -4.45 1.24
CA SER A 10 -10.50 -4.58 1.20
C SER A 10 -9.80 -3.58 2.13
N MET A 11 -10.31 -2.35 2.21
CA MET A 11 -9.78 -1.32 3.11
C MET A 11 -9.99 -1.70 4.58
N HIS A 12 -11.18 -2.21 4.91
CA HIS A 12 -11.46 -2.69 6.25
C HIS A 12 -10.55 -3.87 6.62
N GLU A 13 -10.43 -4.89 5.76
CA GLU A 13 -9.65 -6.10 6.05
C GLU A 13 -8.14 -5.82 6.15
N ASN A 14 -7.58 -4.99 5.26
CA ASN A 14 -6.14 -4.76 5.20
C ASN A 14 -5.65 -3.65 6.13
N HIS A 15 -6.52 -2.70 6.45
CA HIS A 15 -6.13 -1.48 7.14
C HIS A 15 -6.97 -1.18 8.40
N GLY A 16 -8.10 -1.85 8.59
CA GLY A 16 -8.95 -1.70 9.77
C GLY A 16 -9.84 -0.46 9.76
N TYR A 17 -10.03 0.17 8.61
CA TYR A 17 -10.87 1.36 8.46
C TYR A 17 -11.55 1.42 7.10
N THR A 18 -12.67 2.15 7.06
CA THR A 18 -13.44 2.43 5.85
C THR A 18 -12.71 3.38 4.89
N VAL A 19 -13.15 3.42 3.64
CA VAL A 19 -12.65 4.40 2.65
C VAL A 19 -12.91 5.82 3.16
N LYS A 20 -14.08 6.06 3.73
CA LYS A 20 -14.47 7.37 4.28
C LYS A 20 -13.57 7.78 5.44
N GLU A 21 -13.24 6.86 6.35
CA GLU A 21 -12.33 7.14 7.46
C GLU A 21 -10.91 7.37 7.00
N TYR A 22 -10.47 6.66 5.95
CA TYR A 22 -9.18 6.90 5.32
C TYR A 22 -9.10 8.29 4.68
N THR A 23 -10.11 8.69 3.91
CA THR A 23 -10.08 9.97 3.17
C THR A 23 -10.17 11.19 4.09
N ASN A 24 -10.76 11.04 5.27
CA ASN A 24 -10.97 12.15 6.22
C ASN A 24 -9.86 12.27 7.28
N ASP A 25 -8.85 11.41 7.25
CA ASP A 25 -7.80 11.35 8.26
C ASP A 25 -6.42 11.31 7.60
N ILE A 26 -5.72 12.44 7.69
CA ILE A 26 -4.40 12.61 7.08
C ILE A 26 -3.36 11.65 7.67
N ASP A 27 -3.49 11.28 8.94
CA ASP A 27 -2.54 10.38 9.59
C ASP A 27 -2.69 8.96 9.03
N LYS A 28 -3.91 8.54 8.69
CA LYS A 28 -4.17 7.26 8.02
C LYS A 28 -3.59 7.22 6.61
N ILE A 29 -3.71 8.33 5.86
CA ILE A 29 -3.09 8.47 4.54
C ILE A 29 -1.57 8.35 4.64
N ILE A 30 -0.95 9.10 5.55
CA ILE A 30 0.50 9.07 5.77
C ILE A 30 0.98 7.65 6.10
N LYS A 31 0.28 6.92 6.99
CA LYS A 31 0.63 5.54 7.36
C LYS A 31 0.63 4.59 6.15
N VAL A 32 -0.36 4.71 5.26
CA VAL A 32 -0.43 3.89 4.05
C VAL A 32 0.74 4.19 3.12
N GLU A 33 1.04 5.46 2.87
CA GLU A 33 2.13 5.85 1.98
C GLU A 33 3.51 5.49 2.55
N GLN A 34 3.70 5.60 3.87
CA GLN A 34 4.92 5.13 4.54
C GLN A 34 5.13 3.62 4.35
N LYS A 35 4.07 2.83 4.53
CA LYS A 35 4.12 1.37 4.30
C LYS A 35 4.43 1.06 2.83
N ARG A 36 3.79 1.78 1.89
CA ARG A 36 4.04 1.63 0.45
C ARG A 36 5.48 1.95 0.09
N ASN A 37 6.03 3.05 0.60
CA ASN A 37 7.42 3.43 0.36
C ASN A 37 8.41 2.39 0.89
N LYS A 38 8.16 1.86 2.10
CA LYS A 38 8.99 0.78 2.67
C LYS A 38 8.97 -0.47 1.79
N SER A 39 7.79 -0.90 1.33
CA SER A 39 7.67 -2.06 0.44
C SER A 39 8.38 -1.82 -0.90
N TYR A 40 8.27 -0.61 -1.47
CA TYR A 40 8.98 -0.25 -2.69
C TYR A 40 10.50 -0.33 -2.52
N GLU A 41 11.06 0.24 -1.45
CA GLU A 41 12.50 0.17 -1.17
C GLU A 41 12.98 -1.26 -0.97
N GLN A 42 12.20 -2.11 -0.29
CA GLN A 42 12.51 -3.54 -0.16
C GLN A 42 12.51 -4.25 -1.51
N SER A 43 11.49 -4.02 -2.34
CA SER A 43 11.44 -4.60 -3.69
C SER A 43 12.60 -4.14 -4.56
N LYS A 44 13.01 -2.87 -4.45
CA LYS A 44 14.15 -2.30 -5.16
C LYS A 44 15.48 -2.92 -4.72
N GLN A 45 15.66 -3.16 -3.42
CA GLN A 45 16.84 -3.86 -2.89
C GLN A 45 16.92 -5.29 -3.45
N ILE A 46 15.82 -6.04 -3.38
CA ILE A 46 15.73 -7.39 -3.97
C ILE A 46 16.04 -7.35 -5.46
N ALA A 47 15.43 -6.44 -6.22
CA ALA A 47 15.70 -6.31 -7.65
C ALA A 47 17.19 -6.04 -7.94
N ASN A 48 17.87 -5.23 -7.13
CA ASN A 48 19.30 -5.00 -7.25
C ASN A 48 20.15 -6.23 -6.91
N GLU A 49 19.74 -7.04 -5.92
CA GLU A 49 20.42 -8.28 -5.53
C GLU A 49 20.32 -9.37 -6.60
N PHE A 50 19.17 -9.44 -7.28
CA PHE A 50 18.89 -10.47 -8.28
C PHE A 50 19.11 -10.00 -9.72
N SER A 51 19.41 -8.72 -9.95
CA SER A 51 19.83 -8.25 -11.28
C SER A 51 21.20 -8.85 -11.57
N PRO A 52 21.33 -9.78 -12.55
CA PRO A 52 22.65 -10.19 -12.98
C PRO A 52 23.33 -8.94 -13.50
N LYS A 53 24.51 -8.60 -12.95
CA LYS A 53 25.39 -7.65 -13.62
C LYS A 53 25.60 -8.23 -15.02
N MET A 54 24.98 -7.64 -16.04
CA MET A 54 25.38 -7.89 -17.41
C MET A 54 26.81 -7.38 -17.51
N GLY A 55 27.75 -8.30 -17.41
CA GLY A 55 29.19 -8.13 -17.57
C GLY A 55 29.73 -9.33 -18.31
#